data_AF-A0A0Q8TTX9-F1
#
_entry.id   AF-A0A0Q8TTX9-F1
#
_cell.length_a   1.000
_cell.length_b   1.000
_cell.length_c   1.000
_cell.angle_alpha   90.00
_cell.angle_beta   90.00
_cell.angle_gamma   90.00
#
_symmetry.space_group_name_H-M   'P 1'
#
loop_
_entity.id
_entity.type
_entity.pdbx_description
1 polymer ?
#
loop_
_entity_poly.entity_id
_entity_poly.type
_entity_poly.pdbx_seq_one_letter_code
_entity_poly.pdbx_strand_id
1 'polypeptide(L)' 'MNAQIAGWNAQTEYAGEYTHAGSRWGINFFAVDDADAAQKLDSIKRSAVLLGPVAHKIAWTDPEDSSSQGGG' A
#
# COMPACT_ATOMS: atom_id res chain seq x y z
N MET A 1 12.34 -12.59 28.45
CA MET A 1 11.98 -11.28 27.86
C MET A 1 10.85 -11.54 26.86
N ASN A 2 9.60 -11.29 27.27
CA ASN A 2 8.44 -11.41 26.41
C ASN A 2 8.38 -10.17 25.51
N ALA A 3 8.67 -10.34 24.22
CA ALA A 3 8.29 -9.34 23.22
C ALA A 3 6.76 -9.35 23.12
N GLN A 4 6.10 -8.46 23.87
CA GLN A 4 4.66 -8.25 23.72
C GLN A 4 4.40 -7.91 22.26
N ILE A 5 3.56 -8.72 21.62
CA ILE A 5 3.00 -8.44 20.31
C ILE A 5 2.15 -7.18 20.46
N ALA A 6 2.76 -6.01 20.23
CA ALA A 6 2.07 -4.72 20.15
C ALA A 6 1.22 -4.59 18.87
N GLY A 7 0.84 -5.72 18.27
CA GLY A 7 0.50 -5.84 16.85
C GLY A 7 -0.98 -5.99 16.53
N TRP A 8 -1.89 -5.75 17.48
CA TRP A 8 -3.34 -5.84 17.25
C TRP A 8 -4.04 -4.50 17.47
N ASN A 9 -3.38 -3.40 17.10
CA ASN A 9 -4.07 -2.12 17.05
C ASN A 9 -4.98 -2.08 15.82
N ALA A 10 -6.23 -1.64 16.00
CA ALA A 10 -7.17 -1.45 14.91
C ALA A 10 -6.53 -0.53 13.86
N GLN A 11 -6.45 -1.01 12.62
CA GLN A 11 -5.91 -0.23 11.52
C GLN A 11 -7.03 0.58 10.88
N THR A 12 -6.89 1.89 10.88
CA THR A 12 -7.78 2.82 10.20
C THR A 12 -7.23 3.07 8.80
N GLU A 13 -8.12 3.15 7.81
CA GLU A 13 -7.75 3.52 6.44
C GLU A 13 -7.54 5.03 6.35
N TYR A 14 -6.41 5.43 5.77
CA TYR A 14 -6.06 6.82 5.50
C TYR A 14 -5.82 7.02 4.01
N ALA A 15 -6.14 8.21 3.52
CA ALA A 15 -5.77 8.68 2.19
C ALA A 15 -4.76 9.83 2.32
N GLY A 16 -3.61 9.67 1.69
CA GLY A 16 -2.56 10.67 1.63
C GLY A 16 -2.39 11.19 0.21
N GLU A 17 -2.25 12.51 0.06
CA GLU A 17 -1.90 13.13 -1.21
C GLU A 17 -0.47 13.67 -1.16
N TYR A 18 0.23 13.56 -2.29
CA TYR A 18 1.54 14.17 -2.43
C TYR A 18 1.83 14.56 -3.88
N THR A 19 2.69 15.56 -4.05
CA THR A 19 3.15 16.03 -5.36
C THR A 19 4.55 15.49 -5.63
N HIS A 20 4.72 14.90 -6.80
CA HIS A 20 6.02 14.40 -7.26
C HIS A 20 6.14 14.62 -8.77
N ALA A 21 7.29 15.13 -9.22
CA ALA A 21 7.55 15.46 -10.63
C ALA A 21 6.42 16.29 -11.30
N GLY A 22 5.84 17.25 -10.57
CA GLY A 22 4.76 18.11 -11.07
C GLY A 22 3.38 17.45 -11.16
N SER A 23 3.26 16.16 -10.81
CA SER A 23 2.01 15.42 -10.78
C SER A 23 1.52 15.21 -9.35
N ARG A 24 0.20 15.25 -9.14
CA ARG A 24 -0.44 14.95 -7.84
C ARG A 24 -0.85 13.48 -7.81
N TRP A 25 -0.45 12.79 -6.75
CA TRP A 25 -0.74 11.37 -6.53
C TRP A 25 -1.47 11.20 -5.21
N GLY A 26 -2.45 10.28 -5.21
CA GLY A 26 -3.15 9.82 -4.02
C GLY A 26 -2.74 8.38 -3.69
N ILE A 27 -2.57 8.09 -2.41
CA ILE A 27 -2.30 6.74 -1.90
C ILE A 27 -3.22 6.44 -0.72
N ASN A 28 -3.87 5.28 -0.76
CA ASN A 28 -4.56 4.73 0.39
C ASN A 28 -3.60 3.82 1.17
N PHE A 29 -3.61 3.92 2.48
CA PHE A 29 -2.78 3.10 3.36
C PHE A 29 -3.44 2.95 4.73
N PHE A 30 -3.02 1.94 5.47
CA PHE A 30 -3.55 1.64 6.80
C PHE A 30 -2.58 2.07 7.89
N ALA A 31 -3.11 2.71 8.94
CA ALA A 31 -2.33 3.16 10.09
C ALA A 31 -3.10 2.97 11.40
N VAL A 32 -2.35 2.87 12.49
CA VAL A 32 -2.89 2.65 13.84
C VAL A 32 -3.56 3.90 14.37
N ASP A 33 -2.94 5.05 14.15
CA ASP A 33 -3.39 6.37 14.58
C ASP A 33 -2.83 7.45 13.62
N ASP A 34 -3.18 8.71 13.88
CA ASP A 34 -2.76 9.84 13.07
C ASP A 34 -1.23 10.05 13.06
N ALA A 35 -0.55 9.71 14.16
CA ALA A 35 0.90 9.87 14.28
C ALA A 35 1.65 8.83 13.44
N ASP A 36 1.23 7.56 13.50
CA ASP A 36 1.67 6.49 12.62
C ASP A 36 1.35 6.83 11.16
N ALA A 37 0.16 7.39 10.90
CA ALA A 37 -0.23 7.78 9.56
C ALA A 37 0.70 8.85 8.96
N ALA A 38 1.03 9.88 9.74
CA ALA A 38 1.95 10.93 9.34
C ALA A 38 3.37 10.38 9.08
N GLN A 39 3.87 9.49 9.94
CA GLN A 39 5.19 8.86 9.78
C GLN A 39 5.24 7.97 8.52
N LYS A 40 4.20 7.18 8.27
CA LYS A 40 4.10 6.35 7.06
C LYS A 40 4.06 7.21 5.80
N LEU A 41 3.26 8.27 5.79
CA LEU A 41 3.18 9.16 4.64
C LEU A 41 4.54 9.86 4.36
N ASP A 42 5.25 10.32 5.38
CA ASP A 42 6.60 10.90 5.22
C ASP A 42 7.60 9.86 4.70
N SER A 43 7.56 8.63 5.23
CA SER A 43 8.38 7.52 4.75
C SER A 43 8.13 7.20 3.27
N ILE A 44 6.86 7.11 2.86
CA ILE A 44 6.45 6.87 1.47
C ILE A 44 6.98 8.00 0.57
N LYS A 45 6.81 9.27 0.97
CA LYS A 45 7.30 10.43 0.20
C LYS A 45 8.81 10.42 -0.03
N ARG A 46 9.59 9.89 0.93
CA ARG A 46 11.05 9.83 0.86
C ARG A 46 11.59 8.60 0.13
N SER A 47 10.87 7.48 0.20
CA SER A 47 11.36 6.19 -0.30
C SER A 47 10.73 5.76 -1.63
N ALA A 48 9.52 6.22 -1.94
CA ALA A 48 8.84 5.86 -3.17
C ALA A 48 9.44 6.60 -4.36
N VAL A 49 9.83 5.82 -5.38
CA VAL A 49 10.17 6.33 -6.71
C VAL A 49 8.95 6.15 -7.60
N LEU A 50 8.33 7.26 -8.01
CA LEU A 50 7.22 7.21 -8.95
C LEU A 50 7.78 7.07 -10.36
N LEU A 51 7.49 5.93 -10.99
CA LEU A 51 8.00 5.56 -12.32
C LEU A 51 7.33 6.33 -13.48
N GLY A 52 6.53 7.36 -13.17
CA GLY A 52 5.74 8.11 -14.15
C GLY A 52 4.36 7.50 -14.40
N PRO A 53 3.66 7.91 -15.48
CA PRO A 53 2.34 7.39 -15.81
C PRO A 53 2.39 5.88 -16.00
N VAL A 54 1.42 5.17 -15.41
CA VAL A 54 1.29 3.71 -15.55
C VAL A 54 1.04 3.41 -17.02
N ALA A 55 2.07 2.93 -17.73
CA ALA A 55 1.96 2.59 -19.15
C ALA A 55 0.92 1.49 -19.38
N HIS A 56 0.92 0.45 -18.53
CA HIS A 56 -0.03 -0.65 -18.55
C HIS A 56 -0.26 -1.21 -17.14
N LYS A 57 -1.50 -1.60 -16.84
CA LYS A 57 -1.85 -2.34 -15.62
C LYS A 57 -1.87 -3.83 -15.93
N ILE A 58 -1.25 -4.63 -15.08
CA ILE A 58 -1.38 -6.09 -15.08
C ILE A 58 -2.37 -6.43 -13.96
N ALA A 59 -3.40 -7.21 -14.28
CA ALA A 59 -4.31 -7.73 -13.27
C ALA A 59 -3.55 -8.67 -12.33
N TRP A 60 -3.79 -8.54 -11.03
CA TRP A 60 -3.32 -9.55 -10.08
C TRP A 60 -4.11 -10.84 -10.33
N THR A 61 -3.48 -11.85 -10.89
CA THR A 61 -4.00 -13.21 -10.92
C THR A 61 -3.54 -13.91 -9.66
N ASP A 62 -4.49 -14.32 -8.81
CA ASP A 62 -4.15 -15.16 -7.67
C ASP A 62 -3.53 -16.47 -8.16
N PRO A 63 -2.37 -16.89 -7.60
CA PRO A 63 -1.68 -18.09 -8.05
C PRO A 63 -2.52 -19.37 -7.87
N GLU A 64 -3.54 -19.34 -7.00
CA GLU A 64 -4.46 -20.46 -6.75
C GLU A 64 -5.51 -20.65 -7.85
N ASP A 65 -5.79 -19.62 -8.66
CA ASP A 65 -6.82 -19.67 -9.72
C ASP A 65 -6.33 -20.39 -11.00
N SER A 66 -5.03 -20.73 -11.04
CA SER A 66 -4.39 -21.46 -12.15
C SER A 66 -4.83 -22.93 -12.27
N SER A 67 -5.60 -23.45 -11.31
CA SER A 67 -5.88 -24.88 -11.15
C SER A 67 -7.20 -25.34 -11.79
N SER A 68 -7.97 -24.44 -12.39
CA SER A 68 -9.38 -24.68 -12.78
C SER A 68 -9.61 -24.92 -14.28
N GLN A 69 -8.64 -25.47 -15.01
CA GLN A 69 -8.86 -25.97 -16.37
C GLN A 69 -8.33 -27.39 -16.55
N GLY A 70 -9.11 -28.35 -16.07
CA GLY A 70 -8.94 -29.77 -16.35
C GLY A 70 -10.26 -30.50 -16.13
N GLY A 71 -11.11 -30.56 -17.15
CA GLY A 71 -12.32 -31.38 -17.11
C GLY A 71 -13.38 -30.95 -18.13
N GLY A 72 -13.41 -31.64 -19.27
CA GLY A 72 -14.44 -31.54 -20.30
C GLY A 72 -14.10 -32.44 -21.48
#